data_AF-A0A434LCC3-F1
#
_entry.id   AF-A0A434LCC3-F1
#
_cell.length_a   1.000
_cell.length_b   1.000
_cell.length_c   1.000
_cell.angle_alpha   90.00
_cell.angle_beta   90.00
_cell.angle_gamma   90.00
#
_symmetry.space_group_name_H-M   'P 1'
#
loop_
_entity.id
_entity.type
_entity.pdbx_description
1 polymer ?
#
loop_
_entity_poly.entity_id
_entity_poly.type
_entity_poly.pdbx_seq_one_letter_code
_entity_poly.pdbx_strand_id
1 'polypeptide(L)'
;AKAFAPLADGFVLVTEWGRTPRAMVQSILSSEPYIANKIVGVVLNKVDLKKLAKYGSIGGSEKFFDRYSSYYLEKSEARTKANT
;
A
#
# COMPACT_ATOMS: atom_id res chain seq x y z
N ALA A 1 15.74 5.11 6.55
CA ALA A 1 14.91 6.33 6.45
C ALA A 1 15.63 7.56 6.99
N LYS A 2 16.03 7.60 8.28
CA LYS A 2 16.62 8.80 8.92
C LYS A 2 17.77 9.45 8.16
N ALA A 3 18.77 8.67 7.73
CA ALA A 3 19.92 9.21 7.00
C ALA A 3 19.55 9.84 5.64
N PHE A 4 18.47 9.38 5.02
CA PHE A 4 18.01 9.87 3.71
C PHE A 4 17.00 11.02 3.84
N ALA A 5 16.39 11.21 5.01
CA ALA A 5 15.36 12.20 5.23
C ALA A 5 15.76 13.66 4.94
N PRO A 6 17.02 14.11 5.10
CA PRO A 6 17.43 15.44 4.64
C PRO A 6 17.31 15.64 3.13
N LEU A 7 17.37 14.56 2.34
CA LEU A 7 17.32 14.58 0.87
C LEU A 7 15.91 14.34 0.32
N ALA A 8 14.94 14.07 1.18
CA ALA A 8 13.56 13.75 0.80
C ALA A 8 12.59 14.81 1.34
N ASP A 9 11.74 15.32 0.46
CA ASP A 9 10.65 16.23 0.84
C ASP A 9 9.49 15.47 1.48
N GLY A 10 9.35 14.18 1.18
CA GLY A 10 8.30 13.35 1.74
C GLY A 10 8.59 11.85 1.70
N PHE A 11 7.85 11.11 2.51
CA PHE A 11 7.87 9.65 2.59
C PHE A 11 6.47 9.07 2.40
N VAL A 12 6.40 7.89 1.78
CA VAL A 12 5.19 7.07 1.75
C VAL A 12 5.41 5.87 2.66
N LEU A 13 4.51 5.66 3.61
CA LEU A 13 4.55 4.49 4.48
C LEU A 13 3.87 3.31 3.79
N VAL A 14 4.60 2.24 3.51
CA VAL A 14 4.05 1.01 2.94
C VAL A 14 3.85 -0.02 4.05
N THR A 15 2.65 -0.56 4.19
CA THR A 15 2.32 -1.52 5.25
C THR A 15 1.39 -2.62 4.74
N GLU A 16 1.46 -3.81 5.33
CA GLU A 16 0.66 -4.96 4.91
C GLU A 16 -0.80 -4.85 5.38
N TRP A 17 -1.72 -4.96 4.42
CA TRP A 17 -3.16 -4.88 4.67
C TRP A 17 -3.62 -6.04 5.58
N GLY A 18 -4.31 -5.70 6.68
CA GLY A 18 -4.88 -6.69 7.60
C GLY A 18 -3.89 -7.42 8.51
N ARG A 19 -2.58 -7.13 8.42
CA ARG A 19 -1.55 -7.78 9.25
C ARG A 19 -0.86 -6.84 10.22
N THR A 20 -0.53 -5.61 9.79
CA THR A 20 0.17 -4.66 10.65
C THR A 20 -0.81 -3.97 11.61
N PRO A 21 -0.67 -4.12 12.94
CA PRO A 21 -1.56 -3.47 13.89
C PRO A 21 -1.39 -1.94 13.86
N ARG A 22 -2.51 -1.21 13.89
CA ARG A 22 -2.49 0.27 13.89
C ARG A 22 -1.69 0.85 15.06
N ALA A 23 -1.80 0.24 16.25
CA ALA A 23 -1.06 0.67 17.44
C ALA A 23 0.46 0.57 17.25
N MET A 24 0.95 -0.43 16.53
CA MET A 24 2.37 -0.58 16.22
C MET A 24 2.84 0.54 15.29
N VAL A 25 2.07 0.83 14.23
CA VAL A 25 2.37 1.96 13.33
C VAL A 25 2.40 3.27 14.12
N GLN A 26 1.40 3.50 14.98
CA GLN A 26 1.32 4.69 15.80
C GLN A 26 2.52 4.82 16.75
N SER A 27 2.92 3.73 17.42
CA SER A 27 4.10 3.72 18.29
C SER A 27 5.38 4.11 17.54
N ILE A 28 5.57 3.57 16.33
CA ILE A 28 6.73 3.89 15.49
C ILE A 28 6.72 5.36 15.08
N LEU A 29 5.59 5.87 14.59
CA LEU A 29 5.47 7.27 14.18
C LEU A 29 5.68 8.24 15.35
N SER A 30 5.16 7.91 16.54
CA SER A 30 5.39 8.68 17.75
C SER A 30 6.86 8.67 18.21
N SER A 31 7.56 7.54 18.02
CA SER A 31 8.99 7.45 18.35
C SER A 31 9.90 8.19 17.36
N GLU A 32 9.40 8.50 16.15
CA GLU A 32 10.19 9.07 15.06
C GLU A 32 9.51 10.31 14.44
N PRO A 33 9.31 11.40 15.21
CA PRO A 33 8.58 12.58 14.75
C PRO A 33 9.23 13.24 13.53
N TYR A 34 10.57 13.19 13.42
CA TYR A 34 11.30 13.73 12.27
C TYR A 34 10.92 13.07 10.94
N ILE A 35 10.70 11.75 10.94
CA ILE A 35 10.24 11.02 9.76
C ILE A 35 8.73 11.17 9.61
N ALA A 36 7.97 11.06 10.71
CA ALA A 36 6.52 11.11 10.70
C ALA A 36 5.99 12.41 10.08
N ASN A 37 6.61 13.55 10.38
CA ASN A 37 6.24 14.85 9.83
C ASN A 37 6.42 14.96 8.32
N LYS A 38 7.21 14.07 7.71
CA LYS A 38 7.42 14.00 6.27
C LYS A 38 6.56 12.94 5.58
N ILE A 39 5.74 12.18 6.31
CA ILE A 39 4.89 11.16 5.69
C ILE A 39 3.70 11.83 5.01
N VAL A 40 3.60 11.66 3.69
CA VAL A 40 2.51 12.22 2.88
C VAL A 40 1.28 11.31 2.83
N GLY A 41 1.46 10.02 3.13
CA GLY A 41 0.39 9.05 3.08
C GLY A 41 0.85 7.63 3.36
N VAL A 42 -0.13 6.72 3.41
CA VAL A 42 0.08 5.30 3.68
C VAL A 42 -0.48 4.47 2.53
N VAL A 43 0.30 3.49 2.08
CA VAL A 43 -0.11 2.49 1.10
C VAL A 43 -0.27 1.15 1.81
N LEU A 44 -1.48 0.60 1.75
CA LEU A 44 -1.76 -0.76 2.20
C LEU A 44 -1.44 -1.73 1.07
N ASN A 45 -0.36 -2.49 1.23
CA ASN A 45 0.12 -3.45 0.25
C ASN A 45 -0.39 -4.88 0.58
N LYS A 46 -0.30 -5.78 -0.41
CA LYS A 46 -0.75 -7.18 -0.35
C LYS A 46 -2.23 -7.32 0.02
N VAL A 47 -3.04 -6.45 -0.58
CA VAL A 47 -4.48 -6.44 -0.34
C VAL A 47 -5.10 -7.74 -0.87
N ASP A 48 -5.94 -8.37 -0.04
CA ASP A 48 -6.82 -9.44 -0.49
C ASP A 48 -8.01 -8.80 -1.21
N LEU A 49 -7.98 -8.80 -2.55
CA LEU A 49 -8.99 -8.16 -3.40
C LEU A 49 -10.39 -8.74 -3.19
N LYS A 50 -10.50 -10.02 -2.82
CA LYS A 50 -11.80 -10.65 -2.52
C LYS A 50 -12.43 -10.03 -1.27
N LYS A 51 -11.59 -9.69 -0.28
CA LYS A 51 -12.03 -9.00 0.94
C LYS A 51 -12.11 -7.49 0.76
N LEU A 52 -11.35 -6.89 -0.16
CA LEU A 52 -11.35 -5.46 -0.45
C LEU A 52 -12.76 -4.95 -0.77
N ALA A 53 -13.56 -5.74 -1.51
CA ALA A 53 -14.95 -5.42 -1.82
C ALA A 53 -15.84 -5.12 -0.59
N LYS A 54 -15.45 -5.58 0.61
CA LYS A 54 -16.14 -5.28 1.88
C LYS A 54 -15.81 -3.91 2.45
N TYR A 55 -14.67 -3.34 2.07
CA TYR A 55 -14.17 -2.02 2.49
C TYR A 55 -14.38 -0.96 1.42
N GLY A 56 -14.96 -1.37 0.29
CA GLY A 56 -15.26 -0.57 -0.86
C GLY A 56 -16.60 0.18 -0.80
N SER A 57 -16.77 1.19 -1.64
CA SER A 57 -18.04 1.91 -1.75
C SER A 57 -19.10 1.04 -2.47
N ILE A 58 -20.38 1.35 -2.25
CA ILE A 58 -21.45 0.71 -3.01
C ILE A 58 -21.28 1.09 -4.49
N GLY A 59 -21.08 0.10 -5.36
CA GLY A 59 -20.77 0.31 -6.78
C GLY A 59 -19.28 0.51 -7.10
N GLY A 60 -18.40 0.41 -6.11
CA GLY A 60 -16.96 0.56 -6.29
C GLY A 60 -16.35 -0.48 -7.23
N SER A 61 -15.32 -0.05 -7.96
CA SER A 61 -14.61 -0.86 -8.96
C SER A 61 -14.03 -2.16 -8.38
N GLU A 62 -13.70 -2.18 -7.10
CA GLU A 62 -13.25 -3.36 -6.36
C GLU A 62 -14.24 -4.53 -6.37
N LYS A 63 -15.55 -4.27 -6.54
CA LYS A 63 -16.56 -5.33 -6.67
C LYS A 63 -16.56 -6.01 -8.03
N PHE A 64 -16.00 -5.35 -9.04
CA PHE A 64 -15.90 -5.86 -10.41
C PHE A 64 -14.54 -6.47 -10.71
N PHE A 65 -13.61 -6.45 -9.75
CA PHE A 65 -12.24 -6.91 -9.94
C PHE A 65 -12.15 -8.38 -10.37
N ASP A 66 -13.09 -9.23 -9.93
CA ASP A 66 -13.16 -10.62 -10.35
C ASP A 66 -13.30 -10.76 -11.87
N ARG A 67 -14.02 -9.83 -12.54
CA ARG A 67 -14.20 -9.80 -14.01
C ARG A 67 -13.02 -9.20 -14.77
N TYR A 68 -12.21 -8.36 -14.13
CA TYR A 68 -11.06 -7.68 -14.75
C TYR A 68 -9.70 -8.25 -14.30
N SER A 69 -9.73 -9.29 -13.47
CA SER A 69 -8.54 -9.94 -12.91
C SER A 69 -7.57 -10.40 -13.99
N SER A 70 -8.08 -10.91 -15.12
CA SER A 70 -7.30 -11.32 -16.29
C SER A 70 -6.44 -10.20 -16.86
N TYR A 71 -7.00 -8.99 -17.02
CA TYR A 71 -6.28 -7.82 -17.57
C TYR A 71 -5.09 -7.38 -16.69
N TYR A 72 -5.24 -7.45 -15.36
CA TYR A 72 -4.18 -7.04 -14.44
C TYR A 72 -3.13 -8.14 -14.24
N LEU A 73 -3.55 -9.42 -14.22
CA LEU A 73 -2.65 -10.57 -14.14
C LEU A 73 -1.76 -10.64 -15.38
N GLU A 74 -2.34 -10.55 -16.57
CA GLU A 74 -1.59 -10.61 -17.84
C GLU A 74 -0.51 -9.51 -17.92
N LYS A 75 -0.85 -8.27 -17.51
CA LYS A 75 0.11 -7.16 -17.48
C LYS A 75 1.22 -7.34 -16.43
N SER A 76 0.91 -7.98 -15.30
CA SER A 76 1.90 -8.29 -14.26
C SER A 76 2.87 -9.38 -14.71
N GLU A 77 2.36 -10.44 -15.35
CA GLU A 77 3.16 -11.54 -15.90
C GLU A 77 4.04 -11.08 -17.06
N ALA A 78 3.51 -10.24 -17.95
CA ALA A 78 4.27 -9.62 -19.03
C ALA A 78 5.43 -8.77 -18.50
N ARG A 79 5.22 -8.02 -17.40
CA ARG A 79 6.27 -7.20 -16.77
C ARG A 79 7.35 -8.08 -16.10
N THR A 80 6.97 -9.19 -15.47
CA THR A 80 7.93 -10.12 -14.86
C THR A 80 8.79 -10.80 -15.93
N LYS A 81 8.19 -11.24 -17.05
CA LYS A 81 8.91 -11.85 -18.17
C LYS A 81 9.87 -10.90 -18.88
N ALA A 82 9.58 -9.59 -18.91
CA ALA A 82 10.46 -8.60 -19.53
C ALA A 82 11.70 -8.24 -18.67
N ASN A 83 11.67 -8.58 -17.37
CA ASN A 83 12.75 -8.29 -16.42
C ASN A 83 13.60 -9.53 -16.08
N THR A 84 13.41 -10.65 -16.79
CA THR A 84 14.21 -11.88 -16.67
C THR A 84 14.95 -12.10 -17.98
#